data_AF-A0A6A0ASW0-F1
#
_entry.id   AF-A0A6A0ASW0-F1
#
_cell.length_a   1.000
_cell.length_b   1.000
_cell.length_c   1.000
_cell.angle_alpha   90.00
_cell.angle_beta   90.00
_cell.angle_gamma   90.00
#
_symmetry.space_group_name_H-M   'P 1'
#
loop_
_entity.id
_entity.type
_entity.pdbx_description
1 polymer ?
#
loop_
_entity_poly.entity_id
_entity_poly.type
_entity_poly.pdbx_seq_one_letter_code
_entity_poly.pdbx_strand_id
1 'polypeptide(L)'
;MTSSAPETQRAYRRLSVEERRGQLLRAALTLFAHRAPEDVSLDDVAETAGVSRPLVYRYFPGGKQQLYEAALRSSADALVLCFAEPPTGPPSERLGRVLDRYLDFVGKHDAGFSALLRGGSVAETSRTSAIVDEVRRAAAEQILVHLGVPGSGPRLRLMVRTWIAAVEAASLIWLDEDKHPSAGELRGWLIGHLVALLTATAATDEETAHVVRELLALETPAGPVGTLARRVLPLTGYAGHLLRDGFAG
;
A
#
# COMPACT_ATOMS: atom_id res chain seq x y z
N MET A 1 -37.96 -20.54 53.72
CA MET A 1 -37.48 -19.15 53.64
C MET A 1 -35.97 -19.18 53.51
N THR A 2 -35.45 -19.02 52.29
CA THR A 2 -34.08 -18.56 52.05
C THR A 2 -34.11 -17.87 50.69
N SER A 3 -34.06 -16.55 50.75
CA SER A 3 -34.13 -15.61 49.64
C SER A 3 -32.80 -15.63 48.88
N SER A 4 -32.81 -16.04 47.62
CA SER A 4 -31.69 -15.87 46.70
C SER A 4 -31.79 -14.48 46.07
N ALA A 5 -30.96 -13.55 46.55
CA ALA A 5 -30.82 -12.22 45.97
C ALA A 5 -30.15 -12.27 44.58
N PRO A 6 -30.51 -11.38 43.64
CA PRO A 6 -30.00 -11.42 42.27
C PRO A 6 -28.58 -10.83 42.18
N GLU A 7 -27.67 -11.56 41.54
CA GLU A 7 -26.33 -11.10 41.13
C GLU A 7 -26.44 -9.97 40.11
N THR A 8 -26.61 -8.75 40.60
CA THR A 8 -26.66 -7.54 39.78
C THR A 8 -25.40 -6.73 40.06
N GLN A 9 -24.28 -7.07 39.40
CA GLN A 9 -23.19 -6.13 39.07
C GLN A 9 -21.98 -6.87 38.45
N ARG A 10 -22.10 -7.21 37.16
CA ARG A 10 -20.93 -7.05 36.28
C ARG A 10 -20.77 -5.54 36.08
N ALA A 11 -20.20 -4.86 37.07
CA ALA A 11 -19.90 -3.45 37.00
C ALA A 11 -19.12 -3.21 35.70
N TYR A 12 -19.71 -2.44 34.80
CA TYR A 12 -19.12 -1.97 33.55
C TYR A 12 -17.72 -1.44 33.89
N ARG A 13 -16.69 -2.25 33.63
CA ARG A 13 -15.30 -1.86 33.87
C ARG A 13 -15.07 -0.62 33.02
N ARG A 14 -14.93 0.54 33.65
CA ARG A 14 -14.67 1.80 32.94
C ARG A 14 -13.37 1.61 32.18
N LEU A 15 -13.46 1.49 30.86
CA LEU A 15 -12.30 1.49 29.99
C LEU A 15 -11.44 2.71 30.31
N SER A 16 -10.11 2.54 30.25
CA SER A 16 -9.18 3.66 30.32
C SER A 16 -9.43 4.66 29.19
N VAL A 17 -8.86 5.85 29.31
CA VAL A 17 -8.98 6.89 28.29
C VAL A 17 -8.44 6.38 26.94
N GLU A 18 -7.31 5.67 26.98
CA GLU A 18 -6.65 5.07 25.83
C GLU A 18 -7.47 3.93 25.22
N GLU A 19 -8.01 3.03 26.04
CA GLU A 19 -8.87 1.92 25.58
C GLU A 19 -10.13 2.45 24.90
N ARG A 20 -10.73 3.51 25.46
CA ARG A 20 -11.92 4.14 24.87
C ARG A 20 -11.60 4.86 23.57
N ARG A 21 -10.49 5.60 23.52
CA ARG A 21 -10.02 6.26 22.29
C ARG A 21 -9.75 5.22 21.19
N GLY A 22 -9.10 4.11 21.54
CA GLY A 22 -8.85 2.99 20.61
C GLY A 22 -10.12 2.30 20.14
N GLN A 23 -11.15 2.17 20.99
CA GLN A 23 -12.45 1.65 20.57
C GLN A 23 -13.11 2.53 19.49
N LEU A 24 -13.16 3.85 19.72
CA LEU A 24 -13.70 4.80 18.76
C LEU A 24 -12.94 4.79 17.44
N LEU A 25 -11.60 4.72 17.52
CA LEU A 25 -10.75 4.64 16.34
C LEU A 25 -11.01 3.37 15.53
N ARG A 26 -11.17 2.21 16.17
CA ARG A 26 -11.51 0.96 15.49
C ARG A 26 -12.87 1.02 14.80
N ALA A 27 -13.88 1.61 15.45
CA ALA A 27 -15.19 1.81 14.82
C ALA A 27 -15.08 2.72 13.59
N ALA A 28 -14.31 3.80 13.68
CA ALA A 28 -14.05 4.69 12.55
C ALA A 28 -13.31 4.00 11.40
N LEU A 29 -12.27 3.22 11.70
CA LEU A 29 -11.52 2.43 10.70
C LEU A 29 -12.43 1.47 9.94
N THR A 30 -13.31 0.74 10.64
CA THR A 30 -14.29 -0.15 10.00
C THR A 30 -15.20 0.59 9.03
N LEU A 31 -15.67 1.77 9.40
CA LEU A 31 -16.55 2.57 8.54
C LEU A 31 -15.80 3.14 7.33
N PHE A 32 -14.63 3.75 7.56
CA PHE A 32 -13.82 4.35 6.50
C PHE A 32 -13.19 3.31 5.56
N ALA A 33 -13.08 2.03 5.94
CA ALA A 33 -12.60 0.99 5.03
C ALA A 33 -13.54 0.79 3.82
N HIS A 34 -14.85 0.93 4.03
CA HIS A 34 -15.89 0.53 3.06
C HIS A 34 -16.82 1.66 2.64
N ARG A 35 -16.58 2.89 3.12
CA ARG A 35 -17.37 4.07 2.77
C ARG A 35 -16.44 5.25 2.55
N ALA A 36 -16.83 6.12 1.62
CA ALA A 36 -16.12 7.37 1.41
C ALA A 36 -16.22 8.24 2.68
N PRO A 37 -15.21 9.09 2.97
CA PRO A 37 -15.20 9.90 4.18
C PRO A 37 -16.46 10.74 4.34
N GLU A 38 -16.97 11.34 3.26
CA GLU A 38 -18.21 12.12 3.19
C GLU A 38 -19.44 11.34 3.71
N ASP A 39 -19.53 10.04 3.47
CA ASP A 39 -20.65 9.17 3.83
C ASP A 39 -20.62 8.66 5.29
N VAL A 40 -19.58 9.00 6.06
CA VAL A 40 -19.42 8.58 7.46
C VAL A 40 -19.67 9.75 8.40
N SER A 41 -20.68 9.66 9.26
CA SER A 41 -20.97 10.66 10.29
C SER A 41 -20.37 10.29 11.65
N LEU A 42 -20.32 11.26 12.58
CA LEU A 42 -19.96 10.97 13.97
C LEU A 42 -21.03 10.14 14.69
N ASP A 43 -22.28 10.15 14.21
CA ASP A 43 -23.35 9.31 14.76
C ASP A 43 -23.12 7.85 14.36
N ASP A 44 -22.75 7.59 13.10
CA ASP A 44 -22.40 6.23 12.63
C ASP A 44 -21.26 5.64 13.47
N VAL A 45 -20.24 6.44 13.79
CA VAL A 45 -19.12 6.02 14.64
C VAL A 45 -19.59 5.74 16.07
N ALA A 46 -20.44 6.60 16.64
CA ALA A 46 -20.98 6.43 17.97
C ALA A 46 -21.81 5.15 18.08
N GLU A 47 -22.68 4.92 17.11
CA GLU A 47 -23.52 3.72 16.98
C GLU A 47 -22.65 2.47 16.83
N THR A 48 -21.69 2.48 15.90
CA THR A 48 -20.76 1.35 15.66
C THR A 48 -19.93 1.03 16.90
N ALA A 49 -19.55 2.03 17.68
CA ALA A 49 -18.82 1.84 18.94
C ALA A 49 -19.72 1.53 20.14
N GLY A 50 -21.04 1.60 20.02
CA GLY A 50 -21.99 1.43 21.12
C GLY A 50 -21.85 2.51 22.20
N VAL A 51 -21.61 3.76 21.80
CA VAL A 51 -21.45 4.91 22.71
C VAL A 51 -22.31 6.10 22.27
N SER A 52 -22.40 7.13 23.11
CA SER A 52 -23.14 8.35 22.77
C SER A 52 -22.28 9.33 21.94
N ARG A 53 -22.92 10.12 21.07
CA ARG A 53 -22.26 11.18 20.27
C ARG A 53 -21.42 12.16 21.11
N PRO A 54 -21.88 12.65 22.30
CA PRO A 54 -21.05 13.51 23.14
C PRO A 54 -19.75 12.84 23.61
N LEU A 55 -19.74 11.52 23.77
CA LEU A 55 -18.52 10.79 24.11
C LEU A 55 -17.51 10.85 22.96
N VAL A 56 -17.96 10.75 21.71
CA VAL A 56 -17.07 10.88 20.55
C VAL A 56 -16.39 12.26 20.54
N TYR A 57 -17.15 13.34 20.73
CA TYR A 57 -16.60 14.71 20.82
C TYR A 57 -15.64 14.91 21.99
N ARG A 58 -15.82 14.19 23.11
CA ARG A 58 -14.89 14.25 24.23
C ARG A 58 -13.50 13.74 23.87
N TYR A 59 -13.40 12.70 23.04
CA TYR A 59 -12.12 12.12 22.61
C TYR A 59 -11.58 12.73 21.31
N PHE A 60 -12.48 13.22 20.46
CA PHE A 60 -12.15 13.87 19.20
C PHE A 60 -12.83 15.25 19.13
N PRO A 61 -12.31 16.25 19.87
CA PRO A 61 -12.88 17.59 19.90
C PRO A 61 -12.84 18.30 18.53
N GLY A 62 -11.90 17.93 17.66
CA GLY A 62 -11.85 18.36 16.26
C GLY A 62 -12.87 17.66 15.35
N GLY A 63 -13.78 16.87 15.93
CA GLY A 63 -14.89 16.23 15.24
C GLY A 63 -14.44 15.19 14.21
N LYS A 64 -15.22 15.09 13.12
CA LYS A 64 -15.02 14.11 12.05
C LYS A 64 -13.64 14.21 11.41
N GLN A 65 -13.13 15.43 11.21
CA GLN A 65 -11.83 15.63 10.57
C GLN A 65 -10.69 15.06 11.41
N GLN A 66 -10.66 15.36 12.72
CA GLN A 66 -9.63 14.81 13.61
C GLN A 66 -9.72 13.29 13.73
N LEU A 67 -10.95 12.75 13.73
CA LEU A 67 -11.16 11.31 13.75
C LEU A 67 -10.68 10.65 12.46
N TYR A 68 -10.96 11.26 11.30
CA TYR A 68 -10.50 10.78 10.00
C TYR A 68 -8.97 10.82 9.89
N GLU A 69 -8.32 11.92 10.28
CA GLU A 69 -6.85 12.02 10.32
C GLU A 69 -6.23 10.93 11.20
N ALA A 70 -6.83 10.64 12.36
CA ALA A 70 -6.36 9.58 13.26
C ALA A 70 -6.56 8.19 12.65
N ALA A 71 -7.70 7.94 12.00
CA ALA A 71 -7.97 6.69 11.30
C ALA A 71 -6.98 6.50 10.14
N LEU A 72 -6.79 7.53 9.31
CA LEU A 72 -5.84 7.51 8.20
C LEU A 72 -4.42 7.25 8.67
N ARG A 73 -3.97 7.91 9.76
CA ARG A 73 -2.67 7.65 10.37
C ARG A 73 -2.53 6.18 10.79
N SER A 74 -3.54 5.63 11.47
CA SER A 74 -3.53 4.23 11.87
C SER A 74 -3.47 3.26 10.68
N SER A 75 -4.19 3.56 9.59
CA SER A 75 -4.14 2.77 8.36
C SER A 75 -2.79 2.90 7.65
N ALA A 76 -2.21 4.09 7.63
CA ALA A 76 -0.88 4.33 7.07
C ALA A 76 0.20 3.54 7.83
N ASP A 77 0.16 3.57 9.16
CA ASP A 77 1.10 2.80 9.99
C ASP A 77 0.95 1.29 9.74
N ALA A 78 -0.27 0.79 9.60
CA ALA A 78 -0.54 -0.60 9.25
C ALA A 78 0.00 -0.97 7.85
N LEU A 79 -0.16 -0.09 6.87
CA LEU A 79 0.33 -0.30 5.50
C LEU A 79 1.86 -0.26 5.43
N VAL A 80 2.52 0.62 6.19
CA VAL A 80 3.98 0.66 6.29
C VAL A 80 4.54 -0.67 6.81
N LEU A 81 3.86 -1.30 7.76
CA LEU A 81 4.24 -2.63 8.27
C LEU A 81 4.15 -3.72 7.18
N CYS A 82 3.29 -3.57 6.17
CA CYS A 82 3.21 -4.52 5.06
C CYS A 82 4.49 -4.53 4.20
N PHE A 83 5.24 -3.43 4.18
CA PHE A 83 6.46 -3.31 3.36
C PHE A 83 7.68 -4.00 3.96
N ALA A 84 7.66 -4.30 5.26
CA ALA A 84 8.74 -5.04 5.91
C ALA A 84 8.82 -6.46 5.36
N GLU A 85 9.99 -6.86 4.86
CA GLU A 85 10.23 -8.19 4.30
C GLU A 85 11.65 -8.65 4.64
N PRO A 86 11.86 -9.91 5.08
CA PRO A 86 13.21 -10.42 5.30
C PRO A 86 14.04 -10.46 4.00
N PRO A 87 15.35 -10.15 4.04
CA PRO A 87 16.21 -10.17 2.87
C PRO A 87 16.63 -11.61 2.48
N THR A 88 15.69 -12.54 2.44
CA THR A 88 15.94 -13.96 2.19
C THR A 88 15.25 -14.43 0.90
N GLY A 89 16.02 -15.13 0.06
CA GLY A 89 15.55 -15.65 -1.23
C GLY A 89 15.59 -14.63 -2.37
N PRO A 90 15.07 -15.02 -3.56
CA PRO A 90 15.14 -14.21 -4.77
C PRO A 90 14.44 -12.84 -4.63
N PRO A 91 15.03 -11.75 -5.14
CA PRO A 91 14.47 -10.39 -5.03
C PRO A 91 13.02 -10.27 -5.48
N SER A 92 12.68 -10.83 -6.64
CA SER A 92 11.33 -10.76 -7.21
C SER A 92 10.28 -11.51 -6.41
N GLU A 93 10.67 -12.60 -5.74
CA GLU A 93 9.78 -13.35 -4.84
C GLU A 93 9.52 -12.58 -3.53
N ARG A 94 10.55 -11.92 -2.98
CA ARG A 94 10.39 -11.01 -1.83
C ARG A 94 9.41 -9.89 -2.16
N LEU A 95 9.60 -9.25 -3.32
CA LEU A 95 8.67 -8.22 -3.81
C LEU A 95 7.26 -8.76 -4.00
N GLY A 96 7.14 -9.98 -4.52
CA GLY A 96 5.85 -10.66 -4.66
C GLY A 96 5.10 -10.77 -3.33
N ARG A 97 5.77 -11.17 -2.25
CA ARG A 97 5.16 -11.27 -0.91
C ARG A 97 4.76 -9.90 -0.34
N VAL A 98 5.55 -8.86 -0.59
CA VAL A 98 5.18 -7.48 -0.22
C VAL A 98 3.93 -7.02 -0.98
N LEU A 99 3.90 -7.24 -2.30
CA LEU A 99 2.76 -6.90 -3.14
C LEU A 99 1.50 -7.70 -2.77
N ASP A 100 1.64 -8.96 -2.36
CA ASP A 100 0.50 -9.76 -1.86
C ASP A 100 -0.12 -9.10 -0.61
N ARG A 101 0.70 -8.70 0.38
CA ARG A 101 0.21 -8.00 1.57
C ARG A 101 -0.39 -6.64 1.24
N TYR A 102 0.23 -5.90 0.32
CA TYR A 102 -0.27 -4.61 -0.15
C TYR A 102 -1.62 -4.74 -0.85
N LEU A 103 -1.77 -5.67 -1.80
CA LEU A 103 -3.02 -5.88 -2.54
C LEU A 103 -4.13 -6.43 -1.64
N ASP A 104 -3.81 -7.29 -0.67
CA ASP A 104 -4.75 -7.72 0.37
C ASP A 104 -5.20 -6.53 1.24
N PHE A 105 -4.28 -5.64 1.63
CA PHE A 105 -4.61 -4.42 2.34
C PHE A 105 -5.54 -3.53 1.51
N VAL A 106 -5.22 -3.26 0.24
CA VAL A 106 -6.07 -2.47 -0.67
C VAL A 106 -7.44 -3.12 -0.83
N GLY A 107 -7.49 -4.43 -1.05
CA GLY A 107 -8.73 -5.17 -1.26
C GLY A 107 -9.66 -5.18 -0.04
N LYS A 108 -9.12 -5.02 1.18
CA LYS A 108 -9.88 -4.90 2.44
C LYS A 108 -10.37 -3.48 2.73
N HIS A 109 -9.83 -2.46 2.07
CA HIS A 109 -10.12 -1.05 2.32
C HIS A 109 -10.57 -0.32 1.06
N ASP A 110 -11.29 -1.00 0.17
CA ASP A 110 -11.63 -0.56 -1.19
C ASP A 110 -12.12 0.89 -1.31
N ALA A 111 -13.24 1.22 -0.68
CA ALA A 111 -13.86 2.54 -0.82
C ALA A 111 -13.03 3.64 -0.14
N GLY A 112 -12.45 3.34 1.03
CA GLY A 112 -11.60 4.29 1.76
C GLY A 112 -10.32 4.62 1.01
N PHE A 113 -9.68 3.60 0.45
CA PHE A 113 -8.48 3.74 -0.36
C PHE A 113 -8.75 4.54 -1.64
N SER A 114 -9.83 4.22 -2.34
CA SER A 114 -10.24 4.94 -3.55
C SER A 114 -10.56 6.41 -3.29
N ALA A 115 -11.33 6.70 -2.23
CA ALA A 115 -11.70 8.07 -1.88
C ALA A 115 -10.49 8.92 -1.47
N LEU A 116 -9.50 8.32 -0.81
CA LEU A 116 -8.28 9.01 -0.40
C LEU A 116 -7.38 9.39 -1.59
N LEU A 117 -7.20 8.48 -2.55
CA LEU A 117 -6.19 8.64 -3.61
C LEU A 117 -6.69 9.32 -4.89
N ARG A 118 -8.01 9.33 -5.16
CA ARG A 118 -8.55 10.02 -6.35
C ARG A 118 -8.52 11.55 -6.24
N GLY A 119 -8.23 12.09 -5.05
CA GLY A 119 -8.23 13.52 -4.77
C GLY A 119 -9.63 14.13 -4.82
N GLY A 120 -9.79 15.35 -4.29
CA GLY A 120 -11.05 16.08 -4.31
C GLY A 120 -12.06 15.68 -3.24
N SER A 121 -11.69 14.80 -2.30
CA SER A 121 -12.54 14.53 -1.13
C SER A 121 -12.59 15.76 -0.22
N VAL A 122 -13.75 16.02 0.37
CA VAL A 122 -13.93 17.06 1.40
C VAL A 122 -13.00 16.85 2.60
N ALA A 123 -12.51 15.61 2.79
CA ALA A 123 -11.57 15.27 3.85
C ALA A 123 -10.09 15.49 3.49
N GLU A 124 -9.79 15.81 2.22
CA GLU A 124 -8.44 16.10 1.76
C GLU A 124 -7.92 17.41 2.35
N THR A 125 -6.80 17.31 3.07
CA THR A 125 -6.12 18.42 3.72
C THR A 125 -4.61 18.23 3.60
N SER A 126 -3.83 19.28 3.86
CA SER A 126 -2.37 19.17 3.89
C SER A 126 -1.86 18.09 4.84
N ARG A 127 -2.60 17.79 5.93
CA ARG A 127 -2.26 16.71 6.87
C ARG A 127 -2.51 15.33 6.28
N THR A 128 -3.64 15.11 5.61
CA THR A 128 -3.94 13.81 4.99
C THR A 128 -3.00 13.53 3.81
N SER A 129 -2.69 14.55 3.00
CA SER A 129 -1.71 14.42 1.92
C SER A 129 -0.31 14.09 2.45
N ALA A 130 0.12 14.73 3.56
CA ALA A 130 1.39 14.42 4.20
C ALA A 130 1.47 12.96 4.70
N ILE A 131 0.38 12.42 5.24
CA ILE A 131 0.31 11.01 5.66
C ILE A 131 0.54 10.08 4.45
N VAL A 132 -0.14 10.34 3.33
CA VAL A 132 0.02 9.54 2.10
C VAL A 132 1.46 9.62 1.57
N ASP A 133 2.04 10.82 1.54
CA ASP A 133 3.42 11.02 1.08
C ASP A 133 4.45 10.34 1.99
N GLU A 134 4.16 10.20 3.28
CA GLU A 134 4.98 9.41 4.20
C GLU A 134 4.96 7.91 3.87
N VAL A 135 3.79 7.35 3.57
CA VAL A 135 3.67 5.95 3.13
C VAL A 135 4.46 5.71 1.84
N ARG A 136 4.30 6.61 0.85
CA ARG A 136 5.03 6.54 -0.43
C ARG A 136 6.54 6.55 -0.23
N ARG A 137 7.03 7.39 0.68
CA ARG A 137 8.46 7.47 1.01
C ARG A 137 8.95 6.19 1.68
N ALA A 138 8.20 5.67 2.66
CA ALA A 138 8.53 4.42 3.33
C ALA A 138 8.59 3.24 2.35
N ALA A 139 7.63 3.16 1.41
CA ALA A 139 7.64 2.16 0.35
C ALA A 139 8.90 2.28 -0.53
N ALA A 140 9.27 3.50 -0.96
CA ALA A 140 10.46 3.74 -1.77
C ALA A 140 11.74 3.35 -1.04
N GLU A 141 11.87 3.72 0.24
CA GLU A 141 13.01 3.37 1.08
C GLU A 141 13.15 1.84 1.22
N GLN A 142 12.05 1.12 1.50
CA GLN A 142 12.08 -0.34 1.59
C GLN A 142 12.49 -0.99 0.28
N ILE A 143 11.97 -0.53 -0.86
CA ILE A 143 12.39 -1.04 -2.18
C ILE A 143 13.90 -0.84 -2.36
N LEU A 144 14.42 0.36 -2.10
CA LEU A 144 15.85 0.66 -2.26
C LEU A 144 16.74 -0.17 -1.33
N VAL A 145 16.30 -0.43 -0.10
CA VAL A 145 16.97 -1.35 0.83
C VAL A 145 17.00 -2.76 0.26
N HIS A 146 15.90 -3.25 -0.30
CA HIS A 146 15.81 -4.57 -0.92
C HIS A 146 16.62 -4.72 -2.21
N LEU A 147 16.80 -3.62 -2.94
CA LEU A 147 17.70 -3.53 -4.09
C LEU A 147 19.18 -3.45 -3.69
N GLY A 148 19.49 -3.33 -2.39
CA GLY A 148 20.87 -3.21 -1.88
C GLY A 148 21.48 -1.82 -2.06
N VAL A 149 20.68 -0.80 -2.39
CA VAL A 149 21.15 0.54 -2.73
C VAL A 149 20.36 1.65 -1.99
N PRO A 150 20.41 1.68 -0.65
CA PRO A 150 19.76 2.73 0.13
C PRO A 150 20.30 4.13 -0.19
N GLY A 151 21.55 4.24 -0.69
CA GLY A 151 22.18 5.48 -1.15
C GLY A 151 22.06 5.76 -2.66
N SER A 152 21.08 5.16 -3.34
CA SER A 152 21.00 5.20 -4.81
C SER A 152 20.94 6.60 -5.41
N GLY A 153 21.46 6.79 -6.62
CA GLY A 153 21.42 8.04 -7.37
C GLY A 153 20.01 8.57 -7.67
N PRO A 154 19.88 9.86 -8.05
CA PRO A 154 18.59 10.52 -8.26
C PRO A 154 17.72 9.84 -9.33
N ARG A 155 18.33 9.20 -10.33
CA ARG A 155 17.62 8.53 -11.41
C ARG A 155 16.92 7.26 -10.95
N LEU A 156 17.62 6.40 -10.22
CA LEU A 156 17.03 5.17 -9.67
C LEU A 156 15.93 5.52 -8.66
N ARG A 157 16.16 6.52 -7.79
CA ARG A 157 15.12 7.01 -6.87
C ARG A 157 13.88 7.53 -7.59
N LEU A 158 14.06 8.29 -8.67
CA LEU A 158 12.94 8.77 -9.49
C LEU A 158 12.17 7.60 -10.10
N MET A 159 12.87 6.63 -10.69
CA MET A 159 12.25 5.44 -11.28
C MET A 159 11.42 4.66 -10.25
N VAL A 160 11.98 4.38 -9.06
CA VAL A 160 11.26 3.69 -7.98
C VAL A 160 10.00 4.45 -7.57
N ARG A 161 10.08 5.77 -7.40
CA ARG A 161 8.90 6.60 -7.07
C ARG A 161 7.85 6.59 -8.19
N THR A 162 8.26 6.61 -9.46
CA THR A 162 7.32 6.51 -10.57
C THR A 162 6.66 5.14 -10.65
N TRP A 163 7.39 4.07 -10.30
CA TRP A 163 6.81 2.73 -10.22
C TRP A 163 5.80 2.61 -9.08
N ILE A 164 6.07 3.20 -7.91
CA ILE A 164 5.09 3.27 -6.80
C ILE A 164 3.81 3.99 -7.24
N ALA A 165 3.92 5.12 -7.95
CA ALA A 165 2.77 5.81 -8.48
C ALA A 165 1.97 4.94 -9.47
N ALA A 166 2.66 4.16 -10.32
CA ALA A 166 2.01 3.19 -11.20
C ALA A 166 1.33 2.05 -10.44
N VAL A 167 1.90 1.57 -9.33
CA VAL A 167 1.28 0.57 -8.44
C VAL A 167 -0.01 1.12 -7.81
N GLU A 168 0.01 2.37 -7.33
CA GLU A 168 -1.19 3.04 -6.79
C GLU A 168 -2.28 3.16 -7.86
N ALA A 169 -1.92 3.65 -9.06
CA ALA A 169 -2.86 3.80 -10.16
C ALA A 169 -3.45 2.44 -10.60
N ALA A 170 -2.60 1.42 -10.75
CA ALA A 170 -3.05 0.08 -11.10
C ALA A 170 -3.99 -0.52 -10.04
N SER A 171 -3.76 -0.21 -8.76
CA SER A 171 -4.61 -0.68 -7.66
C SER A 171 -5.97 0.01 -7.65
N LEU A 172 -6.02 1.30 -7.98
CA LEU A 172 -7.29 2.03 -8.14
C LEU A 172 -8.09 1.50 -9.32
N ILE A 173 -7.44 1.28 -10.46
CA ILE A 173 -8.08 0.70 -11.65
C ILE A 173 -8.58 -0.71 -11.32
N TRP A 174 -7.77 -1.51 -10.62
CA TRP A 174 -8.16 -2.86 -10.20
C TRP A 174 -9.41 -2.87 -9.30
N LEU A 175 -9.55 -1.88 -8.41
CA LEU A 175 -10.77 -1.72 -7.60
C LEU A 175 -11.97 -1.28 -8.45
N ASP A 176 -11.78 -0.44 -9.46
CA ASP A 176 -12.85 -0.04 -10.40
C ASP A 176 -13.33 -1.19 -11.28
N GLU A 177 -12.43 -2.10 -11.63
CA GLU A 177 -12.69 -3.27 -12.48
C GLU A 177 -13.09 -4.50 -11.64
N ASP A 178 -13.78 -4.29 -10.51
CA ASP A 178 -14.30 -5.35 -9.63
C ASP A 178 -13.24 -6.40 -9.21
N LYS A 179 -12.00 -5.96 -9.00
CA LYS A 179 -10.84 -6.80 -8.65
C LYS A 179 -10.48 -7.82 -9.74
N HIS A 180 -10.65 -7.43 -11.01
CA HIS A 180 -10.14 -8.14 -12.18
C HIS A 180 -8.92 -7.43 -12.81
N PRO A 181 -7.84 -8.16 -13.20
CA PRO A 181 -7.62 -9.61 -13.05
C PRO A 181 -7.40 -10.01 -11.58
N SER A 182 -7.17 -11.30 -11.30
CA SER A 182 -6.92 -11.72 -9.91
C SER A 182 -5.71 -10.99 -9.30
N ALA A 183 -5.69 -10.81 -7.97
CA ALA A 183 -4.59 -10.14 -7.29
C ALA A 183 -3.22 -10.77 -7.60
N GLY A 184 -3.16 -12.09 -7.78
CA GLY A 184 -1.94 -12.80 -8.16
C GLY A 184 -1.44 -12.49 -9.57
N GLU A 185 -2.37 -12.27 -10.51
CA GLU A 185 -2.06 -11.84 -11.88
C GLU A 185 -1.59 -10.38 -11.90
N LEU A 186 -2.30 -9.49 -11.21
CA LEU A 186 -1.90 -8.09 -11.06
C LEU A 186 -0.51 -7.96 -10.42
N ARG A 187 -0.25 -8.70 -9.34
CA ARG A 187 1.08 -8.80 -8.72
C ARG A 187 2.15 -9.19 -9.75
N GLY A 188 1.88 -10.21 -10.57
CA GLY A 188 2.81 -10.64 -11.63
C GLY A 188 3.12 -9.53 -12.64
N TRP A 189 2.11 -8.75 -13.03
CA TRP A 189 2.29 -7.60 -13.91
C TRP A 189 3.11 -6.48 -13.25
N LEU A 190 2.82 -6.14 -11.99
CA LEU A 190 3.55 -5.10 -11.26
C LEU A 190 5.03 -5.44 -11.07
N ILE A 191 5.36 -6.72 -10.79
CA ILE A 191 6.75 -7.19 -10.79
C ILE A 191 7.37 -7.03 -12.18
N GLY A 192 6.65 -7.43 -13.24
CA GLY A 192 7.09 -7.27 -14.62
C GLY A 192 7.39 -5.81 -14.99
N HIS A 193 6.53 -4.88 -14.58
CA HIS A 193 6.72 -3.45 -14.78
C HIS A 193 7.98 -2.94 -14.08
N LEU A 194 8.26 -3.36 -12.83
CA LEU A 194 9.47 -2.94 -12.13
C LEU A 194 10.72 -3.40 -12.88
N VAL A 195 10.76 -4.68 -13.29
CA VAL A 195 11.91 -5.25 -14.01
C VAL A 195 12.13 -4.54 -15.34
N ALA A 196 11.06 -4.23 -16.08
CA ALA A 196 11.15 -3.48 -17.33
C ALA A 196 11.70 -2.06 -17.11
N LEU A 197 11.19 -1.33 -16.11
CA LEU A 197 11.66 0.02 -15.78
C LEU A 197 13.12 0.02 -15.30
N LEU A 198 13.50 -0.95 -14.48
CA LEU A 198 14.89 -1.17 -14.05
C LEU A 198 15.82 -1.40 -15.24
N THR A 199 15.41 -2.28 -16.17
CA THR A 199 16.20 -2.60 -17.37
C THR A 199 16.35 -1.39 -18.29
N ALA A 200 15.25 -0.65 -18.53
CA ALA A 200 15.29 0.57 -19.35
C ALA A 200 16.14 1.67 -18.71
N THR A 201 16.12 1.79 -17.38
CA THR A 201 16.95 2.75 -16.64
C THR A 201 18.42 2.35 -16.71
N ALA A 202 18.74 1.07 -16.48
CA ALA A 202 20.08 0.50 -16.58
C ALA A 202 20.73 0.73 -17.95
N ALA A 203 19.96 0.74 -19.04
CA ALA A 203 20.49 0.97 -20.38
C ALA A 203 21.17 2.33 -20.56
N THR A 204 20.94 3.29 -19.65
CA THR A 204 21.50 4.65 -19.74
C THR A 204 22.05 5.16 -18.40
N ASP A 205 22.22 4.28 -17.41
CA ASP A 205 22.64 4.61 -16.05
C ASP A 205 23.49 3.48 -15.47
N GLU A 206 24.80 3.71 -15.33
CA GLU A 206 25.77 2.68 -14.93
C GLU A 206 25.53 2.14 -13.51
N GLU A 207 25.12 3.02 -12.60
CA GLU A 207 24.77 2.65 -11.23
C GLU A 207 23.61 1.65 -11.24
N THR A 208 22.52 1.98 -11.93
CA THR A 208 21.37 1.08 -12.08
C THR A 208 21.76 -0.20 -12.82
N ALA A 209 22.64 -0.14 -13.83
CA ALA A 209 23.12 -1.32 -14.53
C ALA A 209 23.91 -2.28 -13.63
N HIS A 210 24.71 -1.76 -12.69
CA HIS A 210 25.37 -2.59 -11.69
C HIS A 210 24.34 -3.26 -10.77
N VAL A 211 23.39 -2.50 -10.24
CA VAL A 211 22.30 -3.01 -9.39
C VAL A 211 21.50 -4.11 -10.08
N VAL A 212 21.08 -3.88 -11.32
CA VAL A 212 20.30 -4.87 -12.09
C VAL A 212 21.10 -6.15 -12.31
N ARG A 213 22.40 -6.08 -12.60
CA ARG A 213 23.24 -7.28 -12.77
C ARG A 213 23.30 -8.11 -11.49
N GLU A 214 23.55 -7.47 -10.35
CA GLU A 214 23.61 -8.16 -9.05
C GLU A 214 22.25 -8.78 -8.69
N LEU A 215 21.15 -8.06 -8.92
CA LEU A 215 19.81 -8.57 -8.64
C LEU A 215 19.43 -9.77 -9.51
N LEU A 216 19.69 -9.68 -10.82
CA LEU A 216 19.38 -10.76 -11.75
C LEU A 216 20.20 -12.03 -11.45
N ALA A 217 21.40 -11.91 -10.89
CA ALA A 217 22.21 -13.04 -10.46
C ALA A 217 21.60 -13.80 -9.27
N LEU A 218 20.74 -13.15 -8.48
CA LEU A 218 20.02 -13.76 -7.35
C LEU A 218 18.67 -14.38 -7.75
N GLU A 219 18.23 -14.16 -8.98
CA GLU A 219 16.94 -14.68 -9.48
C GLU A 219 17.03 -16.14 -9.90
N THR A 220 15.88 -16.82 -9.89
CA THR A 220 15.78 -18.20 -10.34
C THR A 220 15.08 -18.31 -11.70
N PRO A 221 15.41 -19.31 -12.54
CA PRO A 221 14.70 -19.54 -13.80
C PRO A 221 13.20 -19.81 -13.63
N ALA A 222 12.81 -20.44 -12.52
CA ALA A 222 11.41 -20.73 -12.20
C ALA A 222 10.66 -19.52 -11.63
N GLY A 223 11.38 -18.50 -11.13
CA GLY A 223 10.80 -17.33 -10.49
C GLY A 223 10.10 -16.36 -11.44
N PRO A 224 9.52 -15.27 -10.89
CA PRO A 224 8.84 -14.23 -11.65
C PRO A 224 9.68 -13.65 -12.80
N VAL A 225 10.95 -13.33 -12.54
CA VAL A 225 11.86 -12.76 -13.54
C VAL A 225 12.17 -13.75 -14.66
N GLY A 226 12.43 -15.03 -14.33
CA GLY A 226 12.63 -16.06 -15.35
C GLY A 226 11.40 -16.27 -16.24
N THR A 227 10.20 -16.17 -15.65
CA THR A 227 8.94 -16.22 -16.41
C THR A 227 8.75 -15.00 -17.31
N LEU A 228 9.07 -13.81 -16.81
CA LEU A 228 9.04 -12.58 -17.61
C LEU A 228 10.00 -12.68 -18.80
N ALA A 229 11.25 -13.08 -18.57
CA ALA A 229 12.27 -13.20 -19.60
C ALA A 229 11.83 -14.14 -20.74
N ARG A 230 11.25 -15.30 -20.41
CA ARG A 230 10.69 -16.23 -21.42
C ARG A 230 9.59 -15.61 -22.28
N ARG A 231 8.79 -14.68 -21.72
CA ARG A 231 7.70 -14.01 -22.44
C ARG A 231 8.19 -12.82 -23.26
N VAL A 232 9.12 -12.03 -22.72
CA VAL A 232 9.56 -10.76 -23.32
C VAL A 232 10.66 -10.94 -24.37
N LEU A 233 11.64 -11.81 -24.13
CA LEU A 233 12.78 -11.95 -25.05
C LEU A 233 12.36 -12.29 -26.50
N PRO A 234 11.43 -13.22 -26.75
CA PRO A 234 10.95 -13.48 -28.11
C PRO A 234 10.32 -12.24 -28.76
N LEU A 235 9.60 -11.41 -28.00
CA LEU A 235 8.96 -10.19 -28.51
C LEU A 235 10.00 -9.14 -28.90
N THR A 236 11.06 -8.99 -28.10
CA THR A 236 12.17 -8.07 -28.44
C THR A 236 12.97 -8.54 -29.65
N GLY A 237 12.98 -9.83 -29.94
CA GLY A 237 13.63 -10.38 -31.14
C GLY A 237 13.06 -9.83 -32.45
N TYR A 238 11.77 -9.49 -32.50
CA TYR A 238 11.15 -8.86 -33.68
C TYR A 238 11.74 -7.48 -34.00
N ALA A 239 12.27 -6.78 -32.99
CA ALA A 239 12.93 -5.48 -33.15
C ALA A 239 14.35 -5.60 -33.70
N GLY A 240 14.87 -6.80 -33.99
CA GLY A 240 16.24 -6.99 -34.47
C GLY A 240 16.56 -6.26 -35.79
N HIS A 241 15.55 -5.96 -36.61
CA HIS A 241 15.72 -5.14 -37.81
C HIS A 241 16.10 -3.68 -37.48
N LEU A 242 15.68 -3.15 -36.33
CA LEU A 242 16.00 -1.79 -35.88
C LEU A 242 17.47 -1.64 -35.45
N LEU A 243 18.19 -2.75 -35.25
CA LEU A 243 19.61 -2.74 -34.88
C LEU A 243 20.54 -2.71 -36.11
N ARG A 244 20.00 -2.76 -37.33
CA ARG A 244 20.78 -2.99 -38.55
C ARG A 244 21.25 -1.74 -39.30
N ASP A 245 20.98 -0.53 -38.81
CA ASP A 245 21.47 0.70 -39.44
C ASP A 245 22.56 1.36 -38.58
N GLY A 246 23.83 1.10 -38.93
CA GLY A 246 25.00 1.72 -38.27
C GLY A 246 26.39 1.19 -38.63
N PHE A 247 26.52 0.16 -39.48
CA PHE A 247 27.82 -0.27 -40.04
C PHE A 247 27.69 -0.58 -41.54
N ALA A 248 27.51 0.46 -42.34
CA ALA A 248 27.80 0.43 -43.76
C ALA A 248 28.27 1.83 -44.17
N GLY A 249 29.59 1.98 -44.36
CA GLY A 249 30.24 3.20 -44.88
C GLY A 249 31.29 3.76 -43.94
#